data_AF-A0A1G0YYS9-F1
#
_entry.id   AF-A0A1G0YYS9-F1
#
_cell.length_a   1.000
_cell.length_b   1.000
_cell.length_c   1.000
_cell.angle_alpha   90.00
_cell.angle_beta   90.00
_cell.angle_gamma   90.00
#
_symmetry.space_group_name_H-M   'P 1'
#
loop_
_entity.id
_entity.type
_entity.pdbx_description
1 polymer ?
#
loop_
_entity_poly.entity_id
_entity_poly.type
_entity_poly.pdbx_seq_one_letter_code
_entity_poly.pdbx_strand_id
1 'polypeptide(L)'
;MNSQTAICVLSNGNLCLKVPLTIKRKHGRKIIIAPETLDGKNTRPASPVQSALVQALARAHSWMDALESGKIKRVNQLAGKLNLDFSYVCQILRLGNLAPDIQEAIIRGEELDGLSLKTFRCSIPADWNEQRQIFGRNK
;
A
#
# COMPACT_ATOMS: atom_id res chain seq x y z
N MET A 1 -0.29 8.09 -22.34
CA MET A 1 -0.29 9.40 -23.02
C MET A 1 0.73 10.28 -22.32
N ASN A 2 1.81 10.64 -23.01
CA ASN A 2 2.90 11.46 -22.46
C ASN A 2 2.45 12.92 -22.37
N SER A 3 1.94 13.31 -21.20
CA SER A 3 1.73 14.71 -20.89
C SER A 3 3.10 15.34 -20.61
N GLN A 4 3.57 16.23 -21.49
CA GLN A 4 4.80 16.98 -21.26
C GLN A 4 4.50 18.23 -20.43
N THR A 5 5.45 18.61 -19.58
CA THR A 5 5.41 19.90 -18.86
C THR A 5 5.48 21.03 -19.88
N ALA A 6 4.50 21.94 -19.89
CA ALA A 6 4.47 23.08 -20.80
C ALA A 6 4.48 24.40 -20.02
N ILE A 7 5.38 25.31 -20.39
CA ILE A 7 5.45 26.66 -19.85
C ILE A 7 4.96 27.61 -20.94
N CYS A 8 3.93 28.39 -20.64
CA CYS A 8 3.37 29.36 -21.57
C CYS A 8 3.34 30.74 -20.92
N VAL A 9 3.84 31.76 -21.63
CA VAL A 9 3.65 33.15 -21.24
C VAL A 9 2.27 33.58 -21.72
N LEU A 10 1.44 34.07 -20.80
CA LEU A 10 0.11 34.58 -21.08
C LEU A 10 0.19 36.01 -21.62
N SER A 11 -0.83 36.43 -22.37
CA SER A 11 -0.89 37.76 -23.02
C SER A 11 -0.86 38.94 -22.05
N ASN A 12 -1.15 38.70 -20.76
CA ASN A 12 -1.05 39.68 -19.68
C ASN A 12 0.34 39.75 -19.01
N GLY A 13 1.33 39.04 -19.56
CA GLY A 13 2.68 38.96 -18.99
C GLY A 13 2.86 37.92 -17.89
N ASN A 14 1.81 37.20 -17.48
CA ASN A 14 1.90 36.15 -16.46
C ASN A 14 2.43 34.82 -17.03
N LEU A 15 3.07 34.01 -16.19
CA LEU A 15 3.53 32.67 -16.55
C LEU A 15 2.48 31.61 -16.18
N CYS A 16 2.16 30.72 -17.11
CA CYS A 16 1.31 29.55 -16.90
C CYS A 16 2.15 28.27 -17.03
N LEU A 17 2.20 27.47 -15.96
CA LEU A 17 2.93 26.21 -15.89
C LEU A 17 1.94 25.05 -15.86
N LYS A 18 1.93 24.20 -16.90
CA LYS A 18 1.14 22.96 -16.93
C LYS A 18 2.04 21.79 -16.58
N VAL A 19 1.89 21.27 -15.36
CA VAL A 19 2.63 20.08 -14.87
C VAL A 19 1.67 18.90 -14.76
N PRO A 20 1.97 17.76 -15.40
CA PRO A 20 1.18 16.55 -15.24
C PRO A 20 1.49 15.86 -13.92
N LEU A 21 0.67 16.14 -12.91
CA LEU A 21 0.82 15.59 -11.55
C LEU A 21 -0.11 14.39 -11.31
N THR A 22 0.38 13.41 -10.56
CA THR A 22 -0.44 12.29 -10.05
C THR A 22 -0.71 12.51 -8.57
N ILE A 23 -1.99 12.52 -8.18
CA ILE A 23 -2.40 12.63 -6.77
C ILE A 23 -2.68 11.23 -6.24
N LYS A 24 -1.90 10.80 -5.23
CA LYS A 24 -2.15 9.57 -4.48
C LYS A 24 -2.65 9.87 -3.07
N ARG A 25 -3.31 8.89 -2.44
CA ARG A 25 -3.64 8.92 -1.01
C ARG A 25 -2.89 7.81 -0.28
N LYS A 26 -2.09 8.16 0.72
CA LYS A 26 -1.34 7.22 1.58
C LYS A 26 -1.51 7.62 3.04
N HIS A 27 -1.82 6.65 3.91
CA HIS A 27 -2.10 6.91 5.33
C HIS A 27 -3.15 8.02 5.59
N GLY A 28 -4.11 8.19 4.68
CA GLY A 28 -5.11 9.27 4.74
C GLY A 28 -4.61 10.66 4.30
N ARG A 29 -3.33 10.81 3.95
CA ARG A 29 -2.74 12.05 3.43
C ARG A 29 -2.70 12.04 1.90
N LYS A 30 -3.00 13.19 1.29
CA LYS A 30 -2.80 13.41 -0.15
C LYS A 30 -1.30 13.61 -0.42
N ILE A 31 -0.75 12.83 -1.36
CA ILE A 31 0.63 12.94 -1.85
C ILE A 31 0.57 13.37 -3.31
N ILE A 32 1.28 14.44 -3.65
CA ILE A 32 1.45 14.89 -5.04
C ILE A 32 2.75 14.27 -5.56
N ILE A 33 2.64 13.46 -6.60
CA ILE A 33 3.78 12.88 -7.30
C ILE A 33 3.98 13.70 -8.56
N ALA A 34 5.07 14.47 -8.56
CA ALA A 34 5.54 15.22 -9.71
C ALA A 34 6.16 14.27 -10.76
N PRO A 35 5.99 14.53 -12.06
CA PRO A 35 6.64 13.78 -13.12
C PRO A 35 8.15 14.03 -13.12
N GLU A 36 8.93 13.07 -13.62
CA GLU A 36 10.41 13.04 -13.57
C GLU A 36 11.11 14.28 -14.14
N THR A 37 10.40 15.06 -14.97
CA THR A 37 10.93 16.18 -15.74
C THR A 37 11.16 17.47 -14.97
N LEU A 38 10.79 17.58 -13.69
CA LEU A 38 10.89 18.85 -12.97
C LEU A 38 12.29 19.17 -12.43
N ASP A 39 13.09 18.18 -12.02
CA ASP A 39 14.33 18.46 -11.26
C ASP A 39 15.58 17.67 -11.71
N GLY A 40 15.61 17.10 -12.92
CA GLY A 40 16.86 16.66 -13.57
C GLY A 40 17.83 15.83 -12.72
N LYS A 41 17.32 14.98 -11.82
CA LYS A 41 18.00 13.90 -11.07
C LYS A 41 17.00 13.35 -10.04
N ASN A 42 16.07 12.52 -10.50
CA ASN A 42 15.33 11.68 -9.57
C ASN A 42 15.32 10.28 -10.16
N THR A 43 16.28 9.47 -9.73
CA THR A 43 16.33 8.03 -9.99
C THR A 43 15.08 7.41 -9.37
N ARG A 44 13.98 7.34 -10.15
CA ARG A 44 12.69 6.74 -9.82
C ARG A 44 12.20 7.17 -8.43
N PRO A 45 11.28 8.14 -8.27
CA PRO A 45 10.57 8.24 -7.01
C PRO A 45 9.73 6.96 -6.89
N ALA A 46 10.29 5.93 -6.26
CA ALA A 46 9.54 4.74 -5.90
C ALA A 46 8.32 5.30 -5.16
N SER A 47 7.13 5.03 -5.70
CA SER A 47 5.86 5.38 -5.07
C SER A 47 6.02 5.08 -3.58
N PRO A 48 5.94 6.09 -2.67
CA PRO A 48 6.38 5.91 -1.30
C PRO A 48 5.73 4.66 -0.71
N VAL A 49 6.55 3.65 -0.45
CA VAL A 49 6.08 2.34 0.01
C VAL A 49 5.38 2.55 1.35
N GLN A 50 4.21 1.94 1.53
CA GLN A 50 3.51 1.99 2.82
C GLN A 50 4.24 1.10 3.82
N SER A 51 5.25 1.66 4.49
CA SER A 51 6.06 0.97 5.50
C SER A 51 5.20 0.26 6.54
N ALA A 52 4.07 0.84 6.94
CA ALA A 52 3.11 0.20 7.85
C ALA A 52 2.49 -1.08 7.29
N LEU A 53 2.10 -1.11 6.00
CA LEU A 53 1.55 -2.30 5.35
C LEU A 53 2.64 -3.36 5.14
N VAL A 54 3.84 -2.94 4.72
CA VAL A 54 4.97 -3.86 4.53
C VAL A 54 5.40 -4.49 5.87
N GLN A 55 5.50 -3.71 6.94
CA GLN A 55 5.79 -4.23 8.28
C GLN A 55 4.68 -5.16 8.76
N ALA A 56 3.42 -4.86 8.45
CA ALA A 56 2.30 -5.73 8.80
C ALA A 56 2.36 -7.06 8.03
N LEU A 57 2.70 -7.06 6.74
CA LEU A 57 2.91 -8.30 5.97
C LEU A 57 4.06 -9.12 6.56
N ALA A 58 5.19 -8.49 6.88
CA ALA A 58 6.32 -9.17 7.50
C ALA A 58 5.93 -9.83 8.84
N ARG A 59 5.14 -9.12 9.66
CA ARG A 59 4.58 -9.67 10.91
C ARG A 59 3.61 -10.81 10.63
N ALA A 60 2.74 -10.69 9.64
CA ALA A 60 1.76 -11.72 9.29
C ALA A 60 2.47 -13.04 8.99
N HIS A 61 3.46 -13.03 8.09
CA HIS A 61 4.26 -14.20 7.75
C HIS A 61 5.00 -14.76 8.97
N SER A 62 5.72 -13.91 9.72
CA SER A 62 6.43 -14.35 10.93
C SER A 62 5.50 -14.98 11.99
N TRP A 63 4.27 -14.47 12.12
CA TRP A 63 3.29 -14.99 13.07
C TRP A 63 2.61 -16.26 12.58
N MET A 64 2.35 -16.38 11.27
CA MET A 64 1.90 -17.62 10.63
C MET A 64 2.93 -18.73 10.82
N ASP A 65 4.21 -18.46 10.54
CA ASP A 65 5.30 -19.41 10.75
C ASP A 65 5.35 -19.90 12.20
N ALA A 66 5.15 -19.00 13.18
CA ALA A 66 5.13 -19.37 14.59
C ALA A 66 3.93 -20.25 14.97
N LEU A 67 2.78 -20.07 14.31
CA LEU A 67 1.58 -20.88 14.49
C LEU A 67 1.75 -22.25 13.80
N GLU A 68 2.21 -22.27 12.56
CA GLU A 68 2.40 -23.46 11.74
C GLU A 68 3.51 -24.37 12.27
N SER A 69 4.62 -23.80 12.75
CA SER A 69 5.69 -24.56 13.42
C SER A 69 5.28 -25.10 14.79
N GLY A 70 4.09 -24.77 15.30
CA GLY A 70 3.60 -25.20 16.61
C GLY A 70 4.28 -24.53 17.81
N LYS A 71 5.21 -23.58 17.58
CA LYS A 71 5.83 -22.75 18.65
C LYS A 71 4.76 -21.98 19.43
N ILE A 72 3.68 -21.60 18.76
CA ILE A 72 2.48 -21.02 19.32
C ILE A 72 1.28 -21.89 18.91
N LYS A 73 0.47 -22.34 19.86
CA LYS A 73 -0.64 -23.28 19.58
C LYS A 73 -1.93 -22.59 19.16
N ARG A 74 -2.13 -21.33 19.57
CA ARG A 74 -3.39 -20.60 19.40
C ARG A 74 -3.13 -19.11 19.22
N VAL A 75 -3.97 -18.45 18.43
CA VAL A 75 -3.89 -16.99 18.20
C VAL A 75 -4.05 -16.19 19.51
N ASN A 76 -4.90 -16.64 20.44
CA ASN A 76 -5.01 -16.03 21.78
C ASN A 76 -3.68 -16.03 22.55
N GLN A 77 -2.89 -17.10 22.43
CA GLN A 77 -1.58 -17.19 23.07
C GLN A 77 -0.59 -16.22 22.42
N LEU A 78 -0.65 -16.07 21.10
CA LEU A 78 0.16 -15.08 20.38
C LEU A 78 -0.15 -13.66 20.86
N ALA A 79 -1.44 -13.31 20.92
CA ALA A 79 -1.91 -12.00 21.40
C ALA A 79 -1.43 -11.71 22.84
N GLY A 80 -1.58 -12.68 23.74
CA GLY A 80 -1.09 -12.57 25.11
C GLY A 80 0.43 -12.40 25.20
N LYS A 81 1.21 -13.16 24.42
CA LYS A 81 2.68 -13.05 24.41
C LYS A 81 3.16 -11.69 23.86
N LEU A 82 2.46 -11.13 22.89
CA LEU A 82 2.81 -9.83 22.29
C LEU A 82 2.23 -8.64 23.06
N ASN A 83 1.39 -8.88 24.07
CA ASN A 83 0.58 -7.87 24.75
C ASN A 83 -0.22 -7.00 23.76
N LEU A 84 -0.85 -7.65 22.79
CA LEU A 84 -1.65 -7.01 21.74
C LEU A 84 -3.10 -7.47 21.82
N ASP A 85 -4.00 -6.63 21.32
CA ASP A 85 -5.41 -7.00 21.18
C ASP A 85 -5.58 -8.17 20.19
N PHE A 86 -6.47 -9.10 20.53
CA PHE A 86 -6.75 -10.27 19.71
C PHE A 86 -7.22 -9.89 18.30
N SER A 87 -8.08 -8.88 18.19
CA SER A 87 -8.62 -8.42 16.91
C SER A 87 -7.52 -7.83 16.03
N TYR A 88 -6.55 -7.12 16.62
CA TYR A 88 -5.38 -6.63 15.90
C TYR A 88 -4.51 -7.78 15.39
N VAL A 89 -4.26 -8.80 16.21
CA VAL A 89 -3.50 -9.98 15.78
C VAL A 89 -4.20 -10.69 14.62
N CYS A 90 -5.52 -10.90 14.70
CA CYS A 90 -6.30 -11.45 13.60
C CYS A 90 -6.26 -10.57 12.34
N GLN A 91 -6.35 -9.25 12.49
CA GLN A 91 -6.26 -8.31 11.38
C GLN A 91 -4.91 -8.45 10.64
N ILE A 92 -3.81 -8.58 11.38
CA ILE A 92 -2.49 -8.77 10.79
C ILE A 92 -2.37 -10.13 10.11
N LEU A 93 -2.81 -11.21 10.76
CA LEU A 93 -2.81 -12.55 10.15
C LEU A 93 -3.64 -12.59 8.85
N ARG A 94 -4.76 -11.87 8.77
CA ARG A 94 -5.54 -11.79 7.52
C ARG A 94 -4.77 -11.21 6.34
N LEU A 95 -3.83 -10.28 6.58
CA LEU A 95 -3.00 -9.71 5.51
C LEU A 95 -2.11 -10.76 4.84
N GLY A 96 -1.62 -11.75 5.59
CA GLY A 96 -0.81 -12.84 5.03
C GLY A 96 -1.60 -13.76 4.09
N ASN A 97 -2.93 -13.76 4.17
CA ASN A 97 -3.82 -14.55 3.31
C ASN A 97 -4.26 -13.81 2.03
N LEU A 98 -3.72 -12.60 1.79
CA LEU A 98 -3.96 -11.89 0.54
C LEU A 98 -3.37 -12.66 -0.65
N ALA A 99 -3.95 -12.49 -1.82
CA ALA A 99 -3.41 -13.05 -3.05
C ALA A 99 -1.93 -12.59 -3.22
N PRO A 100 -1.02 -13.49 -3.61
CA PRO A 100 0.42 -13.17 -3.66
C PRO A 100 0.75 -11.92 -4.48
N ASP A 101 0.06 -11.72 -5.60
CA ASP A 101 0.22 -10.55 -6.47
C ASP A 101 -0.17 -9.23 -5.79
N ILE A 102 -1.13 -9.25 -4.87
CA ILE A 102 -1.50 -8.08 -4.06
C ILE A 102 -0.43 -7.81 -3.00
N GLN A 103 0.12 -8.85 -2.37
CA GLN A 103 1.21 -8.70 -1.42
C GLN A 103 2.46 -8.11 -2.10
N GLU A 104 2.80 -8.61 -3.29
CA GLU A 104 3.88 -8.05 -4.11
C GLU A 104 3.64 -6.59 -4.47
N ALA A 105 2.42 -6.23 -4.87
CA ALA A 105 2.07 -4.85 -5.18
C ALA A 105 2.29 -3.93 -3.96
N ILE A 106 1.91 -4.36 -2.76
CA ILE A 106 2.16 -3.62 -1.50
C ILE A 106 3.65 -3.43 -1.25
N ILE A 107 4.45 -4.49 -1.43
CA ILE A 107 5.92 -4.44 -1.22
C ILE A 107 6.57 -3.48 -2.23
N ARG A 108 6.09 -3.47 -3.48
CA ARG A 108 6.59 -2.59 -4.55
C ARG A 108 6.06 -1.15 -4.48
N GLY A 109 5.12 -0.84 -3.58
CA GLY A 109 4.46 0.47 -3.52
C GLY A 109 3.46 0.71 -4.65
N GLU A 110 3.04 -0.36 -5.33
CA GLU A 110 2.15 -0.41 -6.50
C GLU A 110 0.71 -0.78 -6.14
N GLU A 111 0.40 -0.92 -4.85
CA GLU A 111 -0.94 -1.21 -4.34
C GLU A 111 -1.98 -0.13 -4.70
N LEU A 112 -3.26 -0.52 -4.68
CA LEU A 112 -4.39 0.37 -4.93
C LEU A 112 -4.36 1.62 -4.04
N ASP A 113 -4.67 2.78 -4.62
CA ASP A 113 -4.65 4.04 -3.88
C ASP A 113 -5.68 4.05 -2.73
N GLY A 114 -5.26 4.53 -1.56
CA GLY A 114 -6.10 4.53 -0.36
C GLY A 114 -6.13 3.20 0.41
N LEU A 115 -5.48 2.14 -0.09
CA LEU A 115 -5.29 0.91 0.67
C LEU A 115 -4.53 1.20 1.96
N SER A 116 -5.02 0.73 3.10
CA SER A 116 -4.39 0.92 4.41
C SER A 116 -4.75 -0.23 5.34
N LEU A 117 -4.10 -0.32 6.52
CA LEU A 117 -4.46 -1.32 7.52
C LEU A 117 -5.96 -1.26 7.87
N LYS A 118 -6.56 -0.06 7.90
CA LYS A 118 -7.99 0.11 8.19
C LYS A 118 -8.88 -0.63 7.19
N THR A 119 -8.46 -0.74 5.93
CA THR A 119 -9.19 -1.45 4.87
C THR A 119 -9.37 -2.92 5.21
N PHE A 120 -8.43 -3.52 5.97
CA PHE A 120 -8.42 -4.93 6.33
C PHE A 120 -9.03 -5.25 7.71
N ARG A 121 -9.71 -4.27 8.34
CA ARG A 121 -10.45 -4.54 9.59
C ARG A 121 -11.68 -5.42 9.33
N CYS A 122 -12.31 -5.26 8.18
CA CYS A 122 -13.43 -6.08 7.73
C CYS A 122 -12.94 -7.43 7.20
N SER A 123 -13.87 -8.38 7.01
CA SER A 123 -13.53 -9.70 6.47
C SER A 123 -12.93 -9.57 5.06
N ILE A 124 -11.81 -10.27 4.84
CA ILE A 124 -11.22 -10.45 3.50
C ILE A 124 -11.84 -11.72 2.91
N PRO A 125 -12.32 -11.71 1.65
CA PRO A 125 -12.82 -12.92 1.01
C PRO A 125 -11.73 -14.00 0.95
N ALA A 126 -12.13 -15.27 1.06
CA ALA A 126 -11.19 -16.38 0.94
C ALA A 126 -10.72 -16.58 -0.52
N ASP A 127 -11.57 -16.25 -1.50
CA ASP A 127 -11.27 -16.39 -2.91
C ASP A 127 -10.33 -15.28 -3.40
N TRP A 128 -9.19 -15.66 -3.98
CA TRP A 128 -8.20 -14.70 -4.50
C TRP A 128 -8.67 -13.91 -5.71
N ASN A 129 -9.58 -14.44 -6.54
CA ASN A 129 -10.18 -13.67 -7.63
C ASN A 129 -11.07 -12.57 -7.07
N GLU A 130 -11.89 -12.85 -6.05
CA GLU A 130 -12.67 -11.82 -5.36
C GLU A 130 -11.76 -10.77 -4.72
N GLN A 131 -10.67 -11.20 -4.08
CA GLN A 131 -9.66 -10.26 -3.55
C GLN A 131 -9.06 -9.39 -4.66
N ARG A 132 -8.76 -9.93 -5.84
CA ARG A 132 -8.26 -9.14 -6.99
C ARG A 132 -9.30 -8.17 -7.52
N GLN A 133 -10.59 -8.49 -7.49
CA GLN A 133 -11.64 -7.54 -7.87
C GLN A 133 -11.73 -6.37 -6.87
N ILE A 134 -11.48 -6.61 -5.58
CA ILE A 134 -11.63 -5.60 -4.53
C ILE A 134 -10.34 -4.78 -4.34
N PHE A 135 -9.18 -5.44 -4.32
CA PHE A 135 -7.88 -4.87 -3.95
C PHE A 135 -6.87 -4.88 -5.10
N GLY A 136 -7.16 -5.60 -6.18
CA GLY A 136 -6.34 -5.58 -7.37
C GLY A 136 -6.40 -4.22 -8.06
N ARG A 137 -5.35 -3.92 -8.81
CA ARG A 137 -5.29 -2.70 -9.61
C ARG A 137 -6.08 -2.96 -10.89
N ASN A 138 -7.11 -2.16 -11.17
CA ASN A 138 -7.73 -2.13 -12.48
C ASN A 138 -6.61 -1.87 -13.51
N LYS A 139 -6.35 -2.86 -14.36
CA LYS A 139 -5.45 -2.73 -15.51
C LYS A 139 -6.16 -1.98 -16.63
#